data_AF-A0A953ECA3-F1
#
_entry.id   AF-A0A953ECA3-F1
#
_cell.length_a   1.000
_cell.length_b   1.000
_cell.length_c   1.000
_cell.angle_alpha   90.00
_cell.angle_beta   90.00
_cell.angle_gamma   90.00
#
_symmetry.space_group_name_H-M   'P 1'
#
loop_
_entity.id
_entity.type
_entity.pdbx_description
1 polymer ?
#
loop_
_entity_poly.entity_id
_entity_poly.type
_entity_poly.pdbx_seq_one_letter_code
_entity_poly.pdbx_strand_id
1 'polypeptide(L)'
;DEMWVKLWGNLAFNPLSALTTATLDIITGEPELREVCRTMMLEAQAIAERLGVRFAIDVDKRIAGGAEVGAHRTSMLQDLERGRPMEIDALLGVVVELAEMVDLPAPTCRTVLALLRTRARLAGCYP
;
A
#
# COMPACT_ATOMS: atom_id res chain seq x y z
N ASP A 1 -12.92 -12.47 -0.30
CA ASP A 1 -13.17 -11.02 -0.48
C ASP A 1 -12.59 -10.16 0.63
N GLU A 2 -12.86 -10.43 1.92
CA GLU A 2 -12.34 -9.61 3.03
C GLU A 2 -10.81 -9.50 3.10
N MET A 3 -10.09 -10.58 2.79
CA MET A 3 -8.62 -10.58 2.74
C MET A 3 -8.07 -9.54 1.75
N TRP A 4 -8.66 -9.45 0.56
CA TRP A 4 -8.26 -8.48 -0.45
C TRP A 4 -8.58 -7.05 -0.04
N VAL A 5 -9.73 -6.80 0.59
CA VAL A 5 -10.07 -5.45 1.10
C VAL A 5 -9.08 -4.96 2.16
N LYS A 6 -8.59 -5.87 3.02
CA LYS A 6 -7.54 -5.55 4.00
C LYS A 6 -6.20 -5.29 3.31
N LEU A 7 -5.77 -6.20 2.42
CA LEU A 7 -4.53 -6.08 1.64
C LEU A 7 -4.53 -4.78 0.82
N TRP A 8 -5.66 -4.42 0.23
CA TRP A 8 -5.86 -3.24 -0.60
C TRP A 8 -5.56 -1.93 0.12
N GLY A 9 -5.97 -1.83 1.38
CA GLY A 9 -5.57 -0.71 2.24
C GLY A 9 -4.08 -0.77 2.59
N ASN A 10 -3.62 -1.91 3.07
CA ASN A 10 -2.26 -2.06 3.58
C ASN A 10 -1.19 -1.87 2.51
N LEU A 11 -1.41 -2.35 1.27
CA LEU A 11 -0.46 -2.22 0.17
C LEU A 11 -0.26 -0.76 -0.25
N ALA A 12 -1.24 0.12 -0.02
CA ALA A 12 -1.14 1.53 -0.38
C ALA A 12 -0.72 2.39 0.82
N PHE A 13 -1.41 2.26 1.96
CA PHE A 13 -1.16 3.10 3.12
C PHE A 13 0.18 2.81 3.81
N ASN A 14 0.53 1.53 3.98
CA ASN A 14 1.72 1.18 4.76
C ASN A 14 3.01 1.65 4.08
N PRO A 15 3.21 1.42 2.76
CA PRO A 15 4.38 1.95 2.05
C PRO A 15 4.47 3.47 2.09
N LEU A 16 3.36 4.18 1.85
CA LEU A 16 3.35 5.64 1.82
C LEU A 16 3.66 6.21 3.21
N SER A 17 3.09 5.63 4.26
CA SER A 17 3.36 6.00 5.65
C SER A 17 4.82 5.76 6.02
N ALA A 18 5.37 4.60 5.65
CA ALA A 18 6.78 4.30 5.91
C ALA A 18 7.73 5.25 5.17
N LEU A 19 7.46 5.54 3.88
CA LEU A 19 8.28 6.42 3.04
C LEU A 19 8.28 7.87 3.51
N THR A 20 7.11 8.40 3.83
CA THR A 20 6.91 9.83 4.15
C THR A 20 6.99 10.14 5.64
N THR A 21 6.96 9.11 6.51
CA THR A 21 6.73 9.23 7.96
C THR A 21 5.39 9.86 8.34
N ALA A 22 4.47 9.96 7.38
CA ALA A 22 3.16 10.56 7.58
C ALA A 22 2.15 9.56 8.17
N THR A 23 1.16 10.11 8.88
CA THR A 23 -0.02 9.41 9.37
C THR A 23 -1.11 9.31 8.30
N LEU A 24 -2.11 8.44 8.52
CA LEU A 24 -3.16 8.17 7.52
C LEU A 24 -3.98 9.41 7.13
N ASP A 25 -4.29 10.29 8.07
CA ASP A 25 -4.94 11.57 7.81
C ASP A 25 -4.17 12.45 6.82
N ILE A 26 -2.85 12.51 6.92
CA ILE A 26 -2.00 13.24 5.97
C ILE A 26 -2.01 12.53 4.61
N ILE A 27 -1.82 11.21 4.58
CA ILE A 27 -1.80 10.43 3.31
C ILE A 27 -3.12 10.55 2.55
N THR A 28 -4.24 10.57 3.26
CA THR A 28 -5.58 10.62 2.65
C THR A 28 -6.10 12.05 2.43
N GLY A 29 -5.53 13.03 3.14
CA GLY A 29 -5.90 14.44 3.09
C GLY A 29 -5.06 15.27 2.10
N GLU A 30 -3.76 14.97 1.94
CA GLU A 30 -2.90 15.66 0.98
C GLU A 30 -3.23 15.21 -0.46
N PRO A 31 -3.66 16.11 -1.36
CA PRO A 31 -4.16 15.72 -2.68
C PRO A 31 -3.19 14.86 -3.51
N GLU A 32 -1.90 15.20 -3.46
CA GLU A 32 -0.86 14.49 -4.22
C GLU A 32 -0.61 13.08 -3.66
N LEU A 33 -0.58 12.92 -2.33
CA LEU A 33 -0.42 11.60 -1.70
C LEU A 33 -1.68 10.74 -1.85
N ARG A 34 -2.85 11.37 -1.77
CA ARG A 34 -4.14 10.71 -2.00
C ARG A 34 -4.20 10.13 -3.41
N GLU A 35 -3.70 10.85 -4.42
CA GLU A 35 -3.70 10.37 -5.80
C GLU A 35 -2.74 9.19 -6.02
N VAL A 36 -1.55 9.22 -5.40
CA VAL A 36 -0.65 8.06 -5.40
C VAL A 36 -1.32 6.86 -4.74
N CYS A 37 -1.95 7.07 -3.59
CA CYS A 37 -2.68 6.02 -2.87
C CYS A 37 -3.81 5.43 -3.72
N ARG A 38 -4.63 6.28 -4.35
CA ARG A 38 -5.72 5.89 -5.26
C ARG A 38 -5.18 5.08 -6.44
N THR A 39 -4.10 5.53 -7.07
CA THR A 39 -3.51 4.86 -8.23
C THR A 39 -3.03 3.45 -7.86
N MET A 40 -2.29 3.31 -6.76
CA MET A 40 -1.85 2.01 -6.25
C MET A 40 -3.03 1.07 -5.97
N MET A 41 -4.09 1.61 -5.36
CA MET A 41 -5.31 0.86 -5.09
C MET A 41 -5.99 0.40 -6.39
N LEU A 42 -6.10 1.25 -7.40
CA LEU A 42 -6.73 0.89 -8.68
C LEU A 42 -5.92 -0.18 -9.43
N GLU A 43 -4.59 -0.09 -9.43
CA GLU A 43 -3.72 -1.15 -9.99
C GLU A 43 -3.97 -2.49 -9.29
N ALA A 44 -3.95 -2.50 -7.97
CA ALA A 44 -4.20 -3.70 -7.18
C ALA A 44 -5.62 -4.26 -7.35
N GLN A 45 -6.62 -3.39 -7.49
CA GLN A 45 -8.00 -3.79 -7.77
C GLN A 45 -8.09 -4.51 -9.12
N ALA A 46 -7.50 -3.96 -10.19
CA ALA A 46 -7.52 -4.58 -11.52
C ALA A 46 -6.85 -5.98 -11.51
N ILE A 47 -5.74 -6.12 -10.80
CA ILE A 47 -5.04 -7.41 -10.61
C ILE A 47 -5.93 -8.41 -9.88
N ALA A 48 -6.54 -7.99 -8.77
CA ALA A 48 -7.42 -8.84 -7.97
C ALA A 48 -8.69 -9.27 -8.75
N GLU A 49 -9.31 -8.35 -9.49
CA GLU A 49 -10.47 -8.64 -10.34
C GLU A 49 -10.14 -9.63 -11.45
N ARG A 50 -8.93 -9.53 -12.03
CA ARG A 50 -8.42 -10.51 -13.01
C ARG A 50 -8.26 -11.92 -12.42
N LEU A 51 -8.07 -12.01 -11.10
CA LEU A 51 -8.03 -13.25 -10.31
C LEU A 51 -9.41 -13.69 -9.78
N GLY A 52 -10.49 -13.01 -10.16
CA GLY A 52 -11.87 -13.37 -9.80
C GLY A 52 -12.38 -12.75 -8.49
N VAL A 53 -11.63 -11.82 -7.88
CA VAL A 53 -12.06 -11.11 -6.67
C VAL A 53 -13.11 -10.05 -7.02
N ARG A 54 -14.03 -9.79 -6.10
CA ARG A 54 -15.01 -8.70 -6.21
C ARG A 54 -14.89 -7.75 -5.03
N PHE A 55 -14.83 -6.45 -5.33
CA PHE A 55 -14.84 -5.41 -4.31
C PHE A 55 -16.27 -4.87 -4.16
N ALA A 56 -16.79 -4.91 -2.93
CA ALA A 56 -18.12 -4.38 -2.61
C ALA A 56 -18.13 -2.88 -2.32
N ILE A 57 -16.95 -2.25 -2.27
CA ILE A 57 -16.77 -0.81 -2.05
C ILE A 57 -15.84 -0.27 -3.13
N ASP A 58 -16.08 0.97 -3.55
CA ASP A 58 -15.18 1.67 -4.45
C ASP A 58 -13.93 2.18 -3.71
N VAL A 59 -12.91 2.56 -4.50
CA VAL A 59 -11.61 3.03 -4.01
C VAL A 59 -11.72 4.29 -3.17
N ASP A 60 -12.61 5.22 -3.54
CA ASP A 60 -12.77 6.48 -2.83
C ASP A 60 -13.36 6.28 -1.44
N LYS A 61 -14.33 5.37 -1.33
CA LYS A 61 -14.91 4.96 -0.07
C LYS A 61 -13.89 4.23 0.80
N ARG A 62 -13.01 3.41 0.19
CA ARG A 62 -11.92 2.76 0.94
C ARG A 62 -10.91 3.77 1.49
N ILE A 63 -10.57 4.80 0.72
CA ILE A 63 -9.69 5.89 1.13
C ILE A 63 -10.34 6.75 2.21
N ALA A 64 -11.63 7.10 2.05
CA ALA A 64 -12.39 7.85 3.04
C ALA A 64 -12.44 7.13 4.40
N GLY A 65 -12.67 5.81 4.40
CA GLY A 65 -12.59 5.02 5.63
C GLY A 65 -11.19 4.98 6.26
N GLY A 66 -10.13 5.18 5.46
CA GLY A 66 -8.77 5.38 5.98
C GLY A 66 -8.60 6.75 6.67
N ALA A 67 -9.21 7.80 6.12
CA ALA A 67 -9.21 9.14 6.71
C ALA A 67 -9.93 9.18 8.06
N GLU A 68 -11.02 8.41 8.20
CA GLU A 68 -11.80 8.31 9.46
C GLU A 68 -10.99 7.70 10.62
N VAL A 69 -9.93 6.95 10.35
CA VAL A 69 -9.01 6.44 11.39
C VAL A 69 -8.23 7.59 12.04
N GLY A 70 -8.04 8.71 11.34
CA GLY A 70 -7.34 9.89 11.82
C GLY A 70 -5.82 9.74 11.81
N ALA A 71 -5.15 10.42 12.76
CA ALA A 71 -3.69 10.51 12.89
C ALA A 71 -3.04 9.19 13.35
N HIS A 72 -3.17 8.16 12.51
CA HIS A 72 -2.69 6.81 12.78
C HIS A 72 -1.39 6.51 12.05
N ARG A 73 -0.42 5.96 12.79
CA ARG A 73 0.82 5.39 12.24
C ARG A 73 0.58 3.93 11.87
N THR A 74 0.78 3.61 10.60
CA THR A 74 0.66 2.22 10.12
C THR A 74 1.64 1.29 10.84
N SER A 75 1.35 -0.01 10.86
CA SER A 75 2.25 -1.01 11.46
C SER A 75 3.66 -0.95 10.85
N MET A 76 3.74 -0.76 9.53
CA MET A 76 5.02 -0.66 8.81
C MET A 76 5.83 0.58 9.22
N LEU A 77 5.18 1.72 9.44
CA LEU A 77 5.87 2.90 9.98
C LEU A 77 6.37 2.63 11.41
N GLN A 78 5.57 1.95 12.24
CA GLN A 78 6.02 1.57 13.59
C GLN A 78 7.19 0.58 13.56
N ASP A 79 7.21 -0.36 12.61
CA ASP A 79 8.34 -1.28 12.42
C ASP A 79 9.60 -0.52 12.01
N LEU A 80 9.48 0.43 11.07
CA LEU A 80 10.57 1.32 10.68
C LEU A 80 11.11 2.12 11.88
N GLU A 81 10.23 2.74 12.66
CA GLU A 81 10.61 3.53 13.85
C GLU A 81 11.29 2.68 14.93
N ARG A 82 10.97 1.37 14.99
CA ARG A 82 11.52 0.42 15.96
C ARG A 82 12.71 -0.39 15.44
N GLY A 83 13.16 -0.17 14.19
CA GLY A 83 14.23 -0.95 13.59
C GLY A 83 13.86 -2.42 13.37
N ARG A 84 12.58 -2.73 13.13
CA ARG A 84 12.08 -4.10 12.92
C ARG A 84 11.92 -4.42 11.44
N PRO A 85 12.01 -5.70 11.05
CA PRO A 85 11.70 -6.11 9.69
C PRO A 85 10.28 -5.68 9.27
N MET A 86 10.16 -5.03 8.11
CA MET A 86 8.86 -4.62 7.54
C MET A 86 8.30 -5.71 6.60
N GLU A 87 6.98 -5.92 6.66
CA GLU A 87 6.25 -6.89 5.81
C GLU A 87 6.06 -6.40 4.36
N ILE A 88 7.16 -6.03 3.68
CA ILE A 88 7.11 -5.43 2.33
C ILE A 88 6.64 -6.44 1.29
N ASP A 89 7.24 -7.63 1.28
CA ASP A 89 7.00 -8.62 0.23
C ASP A 89 5.61 -9.26 0.34
N ALA A 90 5.15 -9.49 1.57
CA ALA A 90 3.83 -10.05 1.84
C ALA A 90 2.67 -9.10 1.51
N LEU A 91 2.94 -7.80 1.38
CA LEU A 91 1.92 -6.79 1.10
C LEU A 91 2.02 -6.22 -0.31
N LEU A 92 3.12 -5.54 -0.63
CA LEU A 92 3.29 -4.88 -1.92
C LEU A 92 4.03 -5.75 -2.94
N GLY A 93 5.00 -6.56 -2.48
CA GLY A 93 5.76 -7.47 -3.35
C GLY A 93 4.86 -8.48 -4.06
N VAL A 94 4.01 -9.18 -3.30
CA VAL A 94 3.08 -10.18 -3.84
C VAL A 94 2.11 -9.59 -4.85
N VAL A 95 1.66 -8.35 -4.68
CA VAL A 95 0.75 -7.69 -5.63
C VAL A 95 1.47 -7.39 -6.95
N VAL A 96 2.73 -6.95 -6.88
CA VAL A 96 3.56 -6.73 -8.06
C VAL A 96 3.85 -8.06 -8.79
N GLU A 97 4.10 -9.15 -8.06
CA GLU A 97 4.28 -10.48 -8.63
C GLU A 97 3.00 -11.01 -9.29
N LEU A 98 1.85 -10.83 -8.63
CA LEU A 98 0.55 -11.21 -9.20
C LEU A 98 0.24 -10.43 -10.48
N ALA A 99 0.64 -9.16 -10.56
CA ALA A 99 0.50 -8.35 -11.78
C ALA A 99 1.21 -9.02 -12.98
N GLU A 100 2.40 -9.58 -12.78
CA GLU A 100 3.16 -10.30 -13.81
C GLU A 100 2.45 -11.58 -14.22
N MET A 101 1.94 -12.34 -13.25
CA MET A 101 1.25 -13.61 -13.51
C MET A 101 -0.03 -13.43 -14.34
N VAL A 102 -0.69 -12.27 -14.22
CA VAL A 102 -1.95 -12.00 -14.92
C VAL A 102 -1.82 -11.03 -16.10
N ASP A 103 -0.59 -10.68 -16.46
CA ASP A 103 -0.23 -9.78 -17.56
C ASP A 103 -0.90 -8.39 -17.45
N LEU A 104 -0.79 -7.77 -16.27
CA LEU A 104 -1.28 -6.41 -16.02
C LEU A 104 -0.17 -5.46 -15.56
N PRO A 105 -0.21 -4.18 -16.00
CA PRO A 105 0.74 -3.18 -15.54
C PRO A 105 0.45 -2.78 -14.09
N ALA A 106 1.51 -2.57 -13.31
CA ALA A 106 1.44 -2.01 -11.95
C ALA A 106 2.57 -0.98 -11.70
N PRO A 107 2.74 0.04 -12.57
CA PRO A 107 3.88 0.95 -12.53
C PRO A 107 4.02 1.71 -11.22
N THR A 108 2.91 2.20 -10.63
CA THR A 108 2.98 2.95 -9.36
C THR A 108 3.34 2.01 -8.22
N CYS A 109 2.73 0.82 -8.15
CA CYS A 109 3.10 -0.21 -7.17
C CYS A 109 4.59 -0.60 -7.28
N ARG A 110 5.11 -0.77 -8.50
CA ARG A 110 6.53 -1.09 -8.74
C ARG A 110 7.47 0.02 -8.29
N THR A 111 7.17 1.27 -8.62
CA THR A 111 7.96 2.42 -8.19
C THR A 111 7.99 2.51 -6.67
N VAL A 112 6.83 2.43 -6.01
CA VAL A 112 6.74 2.49 -4.55
C VAL A 112 7.46 1.30 -3.90
N LEU A 113 7.37 0.10 -4.47
CA LEU A 113 8.09 -1.08 -3.98
C LEU A 113 9.61 -0.88 -4.01
N ALA A 114 10.14 -0.32 -5.11
CA ALA A 114 11.58 -0.06 -5.24
C ALA A 114 12.07 0.98 -4.21
N LEU A 115 11.32 2.06 -4.02
CA LEU A 115 11.62 3.10 -3.03
C LEU A 115 11.55 2.53 -1.60
N LEU A 116 10.50 1.77 -1.30
CA LEU A 116 10.27 1.22 0.03
C LEU A 116 11.36 0.21 0.42
N ARG A 117 11.71 -0.72 -0.49
CA ARG A 117 12.81 -1.68 -0.26
C ARG A 117 14.13 -0.95 -0.01
N THR A 118 14.42 0.11 -0.77
CA THR A 118 15.65 0.90 -0.59
C THR A 118 15.69 1.57 0.78
N ARG A 119 14.60 2.27 1.16
CA ARG A 119 14.48 2.88 2.48
C ARG A 119 14.64 1.85 3.60
N ALA A 120 14.00 0.70 3.45
CA ALA A 120 14.02 -0.35 4.44
C ALA A 120 15.42 -0.93 4.68
N ARG A 121 16.17 -1.18 3.60
CA ARG A 121 17.58 -1.63 3.70
C ARG A 121 18.47 -0.59 4.36
N LEU A 122 18.32 0.68 4.00
CA LEU A 122 19.06 1.78 4.62
C LEU A 122 18.76 1.90 6.13
N ALA A 123 17.56 1.50 6.56
CA ALA A 123 17.14 1.48 7.95
C ALA A 123 17.40 0.14 8.68
N GLY A 124 18.00 -0.87 8.02
CA GLY A 124 18.17 -2.22 8.60
C GLY A 124 16.86 -2.97 8.86
N CYS A 125 15.76 -2.53 8.23
CA CYS A 125 14.40 -3.05 8.41
C CYS A 125 13.97 -4.00 7.27
N TYR A 126 14.91 -4.42 6.43
CA TYR A 126 14.67 -5.37 5.34
C TYR A 126 15.98 -6.08 5.00
N PRO A 127 15.95 -7.41 4.75
CA PRO A 127 17.13 -8.19 4.41
C PRO A 127 17.82 -7.75 3.11
#